data_AF-A0A9E1JDZ1-F1
#
_entry.id   AF-A0A9E1JDZ1-F1
#
_cell.length_a   1.000
_cell.length_b   1.000
_cell.length_c   1.000
_cell.angle_alpha   90.00
_cell.angle_beta   90.00
_cell.angle_gamma   90.00
#
_symmetry.space_group_name_H-M   'P 1'
#
loop_
_entity.id
_entity.type
_entity.pdbx_description
1 polymer ?
#
loop_
_entity_poly.entity_id
_entity_poly.type
_entity_poly.pdbx_seq_one_letter_code
_entity_poly.pdbx_strand_id
1 'polypeptide(L)'
;MEHNYVKENKFFFKIGELVEITGIPSNKIRYWTKKYKELANQLRSNSGTNHKLYHKDSIQIILEIDKYIKNIEILSNNENINQKLNNKLDTQIKVSEKLKRLRDKLRNLINVSL
;
A
#
# COMPACT_ATOMS: atom_id res chain seq x y z
N MET A 1 29.91 -3.91 3.69
CA MET A 1 29.00 -3.13 4.57
C MET A 1 29.68 -1.80 4.83
N GLU A 2 29.59 -0.85 3.90
CA GLU A 2 30.43 0.35 3.97
C GLU A 2 29.85 1.50 3.15
N HIS A 3 28.86 2.22 3.71
CA HIS A 3 28.53 3.61 3.37
C HIS A 3 27.45 4.16 4.31
N ASN A 4 27.76 4.34 5.59
CA ASN A 4 26.83 4.97 6.54
C ASN A 4 27.46 6.10 7.36
N TYR A 5 28.52 6.74 6.86
CA TYR A 5 29.21 7.80 7.61
C TYR A 5 29.74 8.94 6.76
N VAL A 6 28.93 9.51 5.86
CA VAL A 6 29.15 10.89 5.40
C VAL A 6 27.81 11.45 4.97
N LYS A 7 27.14 12.28 5.79
CA LYS A 7 26.28 13.39 5.30
C LYS A 7 25.60 14.30 6.32
N GLU A 8 25.98 14.33 7.60
CA GLU A 8 25.30 15.23 8.56
C GLU A 8 25.33 16.72 8.14
N ASN A 9 26.29 17.13 7.29
CA ASN A 9 26.42 18.51 6.83
C ASN A 9 25.86 18.81 5.42
N LYS A 10 25.31 17.82 4.70
CA LYS A 10 24.77 18.09 3.35
C LYS A 10 23.29 18.43 3.42
N PHE A 11 22.95 19.64 2.99
CA PHE A 11 21.57 20.11 2.97
C PHE A 11 20.81 19.78 1.68
N PHE A 12 21.50 19.46 0.57
CA PHE A 12 20.88 19.30 -0.74
C PHE A 12 21.25 17.98 -1.43
N PHE A 13 20.27 17.33 -2.03
CA PHE A 13 20.37 15.98 -2.57
C PHE A 13 19.87 15.94 -4.01
N LYS A 14 20.61 15.25 -4.88
CA LYS A 14 20.11 14.84 -6.19
C LYS A 14 19.08 13.72 -6.00
N ILE A 15 18.20 13.56 -6.98
CA ILE A 15 17.19 12.49 -6.89
C ILE A 15 17.80 11.10 -6.79
N GLY A 16 18.96 10.84 -7.43
CA GLY A 16 19.67 9.57 -7.28
C GLY A 16 20.11 9.29 -5.84
N GLU A 17 20.61 10.32 -5.15
CA GLU A 17 21.00 10.21 -3.73
C GLU A 17 19.78 9.97 -2.84
N LEU A 18 18.63 10.56 -3.17
CA LEU A 18 17.38 10.26 -2.46
C LEU A 18 16.93 8.81 -2.66
N VAL A 19 17.12 8.23 -3.84
CA VAL A 19 16.82 6.81 -4.09
C VAL A 19 17.69 5.92 -3.19
N GLU A 20 18.98 6.22 -3.11
CA GLU A 20 19.92 5.47 -2.25
C GLU A 20 19.55 5.56 -0.77
N ILE A 21 19.14 6.75 -0.30
CA ILE A 21 18.82 6.99 1.12
C ILE A 21 17.46 6.41 1.50
N THR A 22 16.43 6.64 0.67
CA THR A 22 15.04 6.32 1.02
C THR A 22 14.60 4.94 0.52
N GLY A 23 15.33 4.34 -0.43
CA GLY A 23 14.91 3.15 -1.15
C GLY A 23 13.73 3.37 -2.10
N ILE A 24 13.23 4.60 -2.24
CA ILE A 24 12.07 4.91 -3.09
C ILE A 24 12.54 5.19 -4.53
N PRO A 25 11.96 4.52 -5.55
CA PRO A 25 12.31 4.75 -6.95
C PRO A 25 12.13 6.21 -7.41
N SER A 26 13.04 6.66 -8.26
CA SER A 26 13.07 8.06 -8.73
C SER A 26 11.80 8.50 -9.46
N ASN A 27 11.07 7.58 -10.11
CA ASN A 27 9.77 7.87 -10.74
C ASN A 27 8.69 8.19 -9.69
N LYS A 28 8.63 7.44 -8.57
CA LYS A 28 7.73 7.72 -7.45
C LYS A 28 8.07 9.05 -6.79
N ILE A 29 9.35 9.31 -6.50
CA ILE A 29 9.78 10.59 -5.93
C ILE A 29 9.36 11.76 -6.85
N ARG A 30 9.58 11.66 -8.17
CA ARG A 30 9.13 12.69 -9.13
C ARG A 30 7.61 12.88 -9.13
N TYR A 31 6.85 11.80 -9.10
CA TYR A 31 5.39 11.85 -9.03
C TYR A 31 4.92 12.51 -7.72
N TRP A 32 5.47 12.09 -6.59
CA TRP A 32 5.17 12.66 -5.28
C TRP A 32 5.56 14.12 -5.17
N THR A 33 6.68 14.53 -5.78
CA THR A 33 7.11 15.94 -5.82
C THR A 33 6.08 16.81 -6.56
N LYS A 34 5.38 16.28 -7.56
CA LYS A 34 4.30 17.00 -8.25
C LYS A 34 2.98 16.99 -7.48
N LYS A 35 2.73 15.92 -6.72
CA LYS A 35 1.46 15.66 -6.04
C LYS A 35 1.35 16.33 -4.67
N TYR A 36 2.44 16.34 -3.89
CA TYR A 36 2.44 16.76 -2.50
C TYR A 36 3.25 18.05 -2.35
N LYS A 37 2.58 19.11 -1.87
CA LYS A 37 3.15 20.46 -1.81
C LYS A 37 4.32 20.53 -0.84
N GLU A 38 4.26 19.78 0.25
CA GLU A 38 5.28 19.70 1.29
C GLU A 38 6.61 19.24 0.70
N LEU A 39 6.59 18.23 -0.17
CA LEU A 39 7.77 17.75 -0.88
C LEU A 39 8.19 18.71 -2.01
N ALA A 40 7.22 19.29 -2.73
CA ALA A 40 7.49 20.28 -3.78
C ALA A 40 8.23 21.51 -3.23
N ASN A 41 7.88 21.98 -2.04
CA ASN A 41 8.48 23.14 -1.39
C ASN A 41 9.95 22.92 -1.01
N GLN A 42 10.38 21.66 -0.89
CA GLN A 42 11.78 21.33 -0.63
C GLN A 42 12.64 21.29 -1.91
N LEU A 43 12.01 21.47 -3.07
CA LEU A 43 12.68 21.45 -4.37
C LEU A 43 13.27 22.82 -4.67
N ARG A 44 14.59 22.87 -4.90
CA ARG A 44 15.27 24.06 -5.42
C ARG A 44 15.62 23.87 -6.88
N SER A 45 15.20 24.84 -7.69
CA SER A 45 15.69 25.02 -9.05
C SER A 45 16.94 25.89 -8.98
N ASN A 46 18.09 25.36 -9.38
CA ASN A 46 19.29 26.19 -9.46
C ASN A 46 19.20 27.11 -10.69
N SER A 47 19.38 28.43 -10.52
CA SER A 47 19.17 29.43 -11.58
C SER A 47 20.09 29.31 -12.80
N GLY A 48 21.05 28.37 -12.80
CA GLY A 48 21.96 28.10 -13.92
C GLY A 48 22.01 26.64 -14.38
N THR A 49 21.24 25.73 -13.79
CA THR A 49 21.21 24.31 -14.22
C THR A 49 19.81 23.73 -14.15
N ASN A 50 19.43 22.93 -15.16
CA ASN A 50 18.15 22.21 -15.18
C ASN A 50 18.05 21.08 -14.14
N HIS A 51 19.05 20.96 -13.26
CA HIS A 51 19.12 19.94 -12.22
C HIS A 51 18.37 20.41 -10.97
N LYS A 52 17.39 19.59 -10.58
CA LYS A 52 16.61 19.78 -9.35
C LYS A 52 17.36 19.20 -8.16
N LEU A 53 17.45 19.99 -7.08
CA LEU A 53 17.99 19.56 -5.81
C LEU A 53 16.91 19.59 -4.73
N TYR A 54 16.97 18.61 -3.85
CA TYR A 54 16.01 18.42 -2.76
C TYR A 54 16.67 18.78 -1.44
N HIS A 55 16.03 19.59 -0.61
CA HIS A 55 16.50 19.86 0.75
C HIS A 55 16.50 18.58 1.60
N LYS A 56 17.33 18.51 2.65
CA LYS A 56 17.42 17.35 3.55
C LYS A 56 16.07 16.89 4.10
N ASP A 57 15.17 17.83 4.35
CA ASP A 57 13.82 17.57 4.88
C ASP A 57 12.98 16.71 3.92
N SER A 58 13.32 16.71 2.62
CA SER A 58 12.68 15.84 1.63
C SER A 58 12.79 14.36 2.00
N ILE A 59 13.87 13.95 2.67
CA ILE A 59 14.09 12.56 3.08
C ILE A 59 12.96 12.13 4.03
N GLN A 60 12.72 12.91 5.07
CA GLN A 60 11.68 12.62 6.06
C GLN A 60 10.28 12.64 5.42
N ILE A 61 10.00 13.64 4.59
CA ILE A 61 8.70 13.77 3.89
C ILE A 61 8.45 12.55 2.98
N ILE A 62 9.47 12.08 2.25
CA ILE A 62 9.36 10.90 1.38
C ILE A 62 9.03 9.63 2.19
N LEU A 63 9.72 9.43 3.33
CA LEU A 63 9.49 8.28 4.19
C LEU A 63 8.10 8.30 4.83
N GLU A 64 7.60 9.47 5.21
CA GLU A 64 6.24 9.64 5.73
C GLU A 64 5.19 9.33 4.66
N ILE A 65 5.34 9.85 3.43
CA ILE A 65 4.44 9.54 2.31
C ILE A 65 4.37 8.02 2.08
N ASP A 66 5.52 7.33 2.05
CA ASP A 66 5.57 5.88 1.85
C ASP A 66 4.83 5.12 2.98
N LYS A 67 5.06 5.52 4.23
CA LYS A 67 4.38 4.95 5.40
C LYS A 67 2.86 5.15 5.32
N TYR A 68 2.39 6.35 4.96
CA TYR A 68 0.96 6.62 4.83
C TYR A 68 0.31 5.79 3.71
N ILE A 69 0.95 5.68 2.55
CA ILE A 69 0.41 4.88 1.43
C ILE A 69 0.31 3.41 1.82
N LYS A 70 1.35 2.84 2.45
CA LYS A 70 1.33 1.45 2.93
C LYS A 70 0.21 1.21 3.95
N ASN A 71 0.02 2.14 4.88
CA ASN A 71 -1.06 2.04 5.85
C ASN A 71 -2.44 2.06 5.20
N ILE A 72 -2.66 2.94 4.20
CA ILE A 72 -3.92 2.99 3.44
C ILE A 72 -4.17 1.68 2.69
N GLU A 73 -3.14 1.12 2.06
CA GLU A 73 -3.24 -0.17 1.35
C GLU A 73 -3.62 -1.31 2.31
N ILE A 74 -3.01 -1.36 3.50
CA ILE A 74 -3.34 -2.34 4.54
C ILE A 74 -4.80 -2.21 4.99
N LEU A 75 -5.25 -0.98 5.27
CA LEU A 75 -6.62 -0.72 5.72
C LEU A 75 -7.64 -1.13 4.66
N SER A 76 -7.42 -0.75 3.40
CA SER A 76 -8.28 -1.13 2.28
C SER A 76 -8.30 -2.65 2.06
N ASN A 77 -7.16 -3.32 2.21
CA ASN A 77 -7.09 -4.77 2.10
C ASN A 77 -7.85 -5.46 3.23
N ASN A 78 -7.78 -4.96 4.46
CA ASN A 78 -8.53 -5.51 5.60
C ASN A 78 -10.06 -5.40 5.42
N GLU A 79 -10.55 -4.27 4.90
CA GLU A 79 -11.97 -4.13 4.55
C GLU A 79 -12.39 -5.17 3.50
N ASN A 80 -11.58 -5.33 2.45
CA ASN A 80 -11.81 -6.34 1.41
C ASN A 80 -11.72 -7.78 1.95
N ILE A 81 -10.84 -8.07 2.91
CA ILE A 81 -10.71 -9.38 3.55
C ILE A 81 -11.97 -9.71 4.34
N ASN A 82 -12.49 -8.78 5.15
CA ASN A 82 -13.73 -8.98 5.90
C ASN A 82 -14.91 -9.26 4.95
N GLN A 83 -15.02 -8.52 3.85
CA GLN A 83 -16.03 -8.78 2.83
C GLN A 83 -15.88 -10.16 2.18
N LYS A 84 -14.65 -10.55 1.81
CA LYS A 84 -14.36 -11.88 1.24
C LYS A 84 -14.67 -13.01 2.22
N LEU A 85 -14.34 -12.85 3.50
CA LEU A 85 -14.63 -13.81 4.56
C LEU A 85 -16.13 -13.98 4.76
N ASN A 86 -16.88 -12.87 4.85
CA ASN A 86 -18.34 -12.90 4.98
C ASN A 86 -18.99 -13.60 3.79
N ASN A 87 -18.60 -13.26 2.56
CA ASN A 87 -19.12 -13.92 1.36
C ASN A 87 -18.84 -15.43 1.34
N LYS A 88 -17.65 -15.85 1.80
CA LYS A 88 -17.27 -17.26 1.89
C LYS A 88 -18.07 -18.00 2.96
N LEU A 89 -18.36 -17.36 4.09
CA LEU A 89 -19.18 -17.92 5.16
C LEU A 89 -20.64 -18.08 4.71
N ASP A 90 -21.22 -17.03 4.12
CA ASP A 90 -22.58 -17.06 3.56
C ASP A 90 -22.75 -18.17 2.53
N THR A 91 -21.75 -18.37 1.68
CA THR A 91 -21.77 -19.43 0.68
C THR A 91 -21.78 -20.81 1.33
N GLN A 92 -20.97 -21.02 2.38
CA GLN A 92 -20.96 -22.29 3.13
C GLN A 92 -22.28 -22.55 3.84
N ILE A 93 -22.88 -21.52 4.45
CA ILE A 93 -24.20 -21.61 5.09
C ILE A 93 -25.25 -22.04 4.05
N LYS A 94 -25.31 -21.36 2.90
CA LYS A 94 -26.24 -21.68 1.81
C LYS A 94 -26.07 -23.11 1.28
N VAL A 95 -24.83 -23.59 1.14
CA VAL A 95 -24.55 -24.97 0.73
C VAL A 95 -25.05 -25.97 1.78
N SER A 96 -24.75 -25.73 3.06
CA SER A 96 -25.20 -26.57 4.17
C SER A 96 -26.73 -26.66 4.25
N GLU A 97 -27.43 -25.54 4.09
CA GLU A 97 -28.90 -25.51 4.06
C GLU A 97 -29.48 -26.32 2.90
N LYS A 98 -28.90 -26.20 1.69
CA LYS A 98 -29.31 -27.01 0.54
C LYS A 98 -29.12 -28.50 0.81
N LEU A 99 -27.99 -28.90 1.38
CA LEU A 99 -27.71 -30.30 1.73
C LEU A 99 -28.69 -30.84 2.78
N LYS A 100 -29.02 -30.03 3.80
CA LYS A 100 -30.05 -30.40 4.80
C LYS A 100 -31.40 -30.65 4.14
N ARG A 101 -31.86 -29.72 3.28
CA ARG A 101 -33.13 -29.88 2.54
C ARG A 101 -33.15 -31.14 1.67
N LEU A 102 -32.03 -31.45 1.01
CA LEU A 102 -31.90 -32.63 0.17
C LEU A 102 -31.98 -33.92 0.99
N ARG A 103 -31.26 -33.97 2.11
CA ARG A 103 -31.32 -35.08 3.08
C ARG A 103 -32.74 -35.30 3.59
N ASP A 104 -33.45 -34.23 3.96
CA ASP A 104 -34.79 -34.34 4.53
C ASP A 104 -35.81 -34.83 3.48
N LYS A 105 -35.68 -34.39 2.22
CA LYS A 105 -36.47 -34.93 1.10
C LYS A 105 -36.23 -36.43 0.89
N LEU A 106 -34.97 -36.87 0.89
CA LEU A 106 -34.63 -38.28 0.71
C LEU A 106 -35.20 -39.16 1.84
N ARG A 107 -35.12 -38.68 3.10
CA ARG A 107 -35.73 -39.36 4.25
C ARG A 107 -37.24 -39.51 4.09
N ASN A 108 -37.92 -38.45 3.66
CA ASN A 108 -39.37 -38.49 3.46
C ASN A 108 -39.77 -39.48 2.37
N LEU A 109 -38.99 -39.60 1.28
CA LEU A 109 -39.26 -40.58 0.22
C LEU A 109 -39.12 -42.02 0.70
N ILE A 110 -38.08 -42.30 1.51
CA ILE A 110 -37.85 -43.64 2.08
C ILE A 110 -38.98 -44.01 3.04
N ASN A 111 -39.38 -43.08 3.93
CA ASN A 111 -40.43 -43.31 4.91
C ASN A 111 -41.84 -43.48 4.30
N VAL A 112 -42.07 -43.01 3.08
CA VAL A 112 -43.35 -43.19 2.36
C VAL A 112 -43.39 -44.50 1.55
N SER A 113 -42.24 -45.14 1.34
CA SER A 113 -42.09 -46.40 0.59
C SER A 113 -42.12 -47.68 1.44
N LEU A 114 -42.32 -47.55 2.76
CA LEU A 114 -42.49 -48.63 3.74
C LEU A 114 -43.92 -48.58 4.30
#